data_AF-A0A944QYV7-F1
#
_entry.id   AF-A0A944QYV7-F1
#
_cell.length_a   1.000
_cell.length_b   1.000
_cell.length_c   1.000
_cell.angle_alpha   90.00
_cell.angle_beta   90.00
_cell.angle_gamma   90.00
#
_symmetry.space_group_name_H-M   'P 1'
#
loop_
_entity.id
_entity.type
_entity.pdbx_description
1 polymer ?
#
loop_
_entity_poly.entity_id
_entity_poly.type
_entity_poly.pdbx_seq_one_letter_code
_entity_poly.pdbx_strand_id
1 'polypeptide(L)'
;MNLYNATPFTADYAFGLKKSGRSCLIIAAKATYDLPLRSDEPPRFSSNQCDLYNSDAYSGEAGQSAPLFENDFPPYKPNCDIILHASAHSEQPVTEMIVGFRVGSLEKFLKVIGPRHYRKSVVGVKPGKPLPFTRQPISYDTAYGGSEIDNPKAADEKHTYTSFMRNPVGIGFYPNRGADELVDRPLPLTEAVEKPIVGYQSTKPIPQSLGPVARNWYPRSTLGGTYDQNWSDNVAPFLPEDFDESYYQCAPEDQQCEHLRGGERVSLFGLLPQGQLTFTLPKVELPMQAILKNGDRHNLDPRIDTLTIEPDENRFTMVWRAHITIRQSIHEMGTLIVGKPTPGWEHARVVDKPYVSMRNLQLIKKRLDRRVTGQSQILESPRT
;
A
#
# COMPACT_ATOMS: atom_id res chain seq x y z
N MET A 1 -12.81 -12.92 -22.56
CA MET A 1 -11.36 -12.69 -22.40
C MET A 1 -10.91 -13.54 -21.25
N ASN A 2 -9.80 -14.26 -21.40
CA ASN A 2 -9.32 -15.22 -20.40
C ASN A 2 -8.01 -14.74 -19.79
N LEU A 3 -7.77 -15.01 -18.51
CA LEU A 3 -6.45 -14.87 -17.89
C LEU A 3 -5.85 -16.26 -17.66
N TYR A 4 -4.69 -16.50 -18.24
CA TYR A 4 -3.89 -17.68 -17.97
C TYR A 4 -2.72 -17.34 -17.05
N ASN A 5 -2.82 -17.73 -15.80
CA ASN A 5 -1.76 -17.57 -14.81
C ASN A 5 -0.93 -18.85 -14.73
N ALA A 6 0.30 -18.80 -15.28
CA ALA A 6 1.26 -19.90 -15.27
C ALA A 6 2.16 -19.91 -14.01
N THR A 7 1.85 -19.09 -13.01
CA THR A 7 2.71 -18.86 -11.84
C THR A 7 2.02 -19.29 -10.54
N PRO A 8 2.77 -19.40 -9.43
CA PRO A 8 2.16 -19.58 -8.12
C PRO A 8 1.58 -18.30 -7.51
N PHE A 9 1.75 -17.15 -8.16
CA PHE A 9 1.34 -15.83 -7.67
C PHE A 9 -0.16 -15.62 -7.85
N THR A 10 -0.72 -14.68 -7.10
CA THR A 10 -2.05 -14.14 -7.42
C THR A 10 -1.90 -13.25 -8.64
N ALA A 11 -2.81 -13.36 -9.61
CA ALA A 11 -2.80 -12.50 -10.78
C ALA A 11 -4.22 -12.21 -11.23
N ASP A 12 -4.46 -10.97 -11.65
CA ASP A 12 -5.74 -10.53 -12.19
C ASP A 12 -5.52 -9.35 -13.16
N TYR A 13 -6.61 -8.86 -13.75
CA TYR A 13 -6.59 -7.70 -14.62
C TYR A 13 -7.78 -6.78 -14.38
N ALA A 14 -7.62 -5.51 -14.73
CA ALA A 14 -8.70 -4.53 -14.69
C ALA A 14 -8.65 -3.59 -15.90
N PHE A 15 -9.77 -2.91 -16.15
CA PHE A 15 -9.85 -1.84 -17.14
C PHE A 15 -9.38 -0.53 -16.54
N GLY A 16 -8.64 0.23 -17.33
CA GLY A 16 -8.19 1.57 -16.97
C GLY A 16 -8.29 2.54 -18.13
N LEU A 17 -8.19 3.81 -17.81
CA LEU A 17 -8.08 4.90 -18.77
C LEU A 17 -6.69 5.51 -18.65
N LYS A 18 -5.94 5.60 -19.75
CA LYS A 18 -4.67 6.33 -19.77
C LYS A 18 -4.93 7.84 -19.79
N LYS A 19 -3.94 8.64 -19.39
CA LYS A 19 -4.00 10.11 -19.53
C LYS A 19 -4.37 10.58 -20.94
N SER A 20 -3.98 9.83 -21.98
CA SER A 20 -4.36 10.11 -23.37
C SER A 20 -5.83 9.86 -23.73
N GLY A 21 -6.68 9.46 -22.77
CA GLY A 21 -8.08 9.08 -23.00
C GLY A 21 -8.24 7.70 -23.65
N ARG A 22 -7.14 7.00 -23.94
CA ARG A 22 -7.21 5.63 -24.49
C ARG A 22 -7.47 4.63 -23.38
N SER A 23 -8.44 3.75 -23.60
CA SER A 23 -8.66 2.60 -22.73
C SER A 23 -7.46 1.66 -22.75
N CYS A 24 -7.19 1.03 -21.61
CA CYS A 24 -6.15 0.03 -21.45
C CYS A 24 -6.63 -1.12 -20.57
N LEU A 25 -5.94 -2.24 -20.69
CA LEU A 25 -6.00 -3.33 -19.74
C LEU A 25 -4.75 -3.31 -18.90
N ILE A 26 -4.95 -3.38 -17.59
CA ILE A 26 -3.91 -3.46 -16.58
C ILE A 26 -3.85 -4.90 -16.13
N ILE A 27 -2.66 -5.49 -16.11
CA ILE A 27 -2.41 -6.84 -15.61
C ILE A 27 -1.51 -6.69 -14.41
N ALA A 28 -1.93 -7.27 -13.29
CA ALA A 28 -1.16 -7.28 -12.06
C ALA A 28 -0.88 -8.71 -11.62
N ALA A 29 0.29 -8.93 -11.04
CA ALA A 29 0.63 -10.17 -10.36
C ALA A 29 1.29 -9.84 -9.02
N LYS A 30 0.84 -10.50 -7.96
CA LYS A 30 1.32 -10.32 -6.59
C LYS A 30 1.92 -11.60 -6.05
N ALA A 31 3.18 -11.53 -5.63
CA ALA A 31 3.85 -12.60 -4.92
C ALA A 31 4.02 -12.23 -3.45
N THR A 32 3.70 -13.18 -2.57
CA THR A 32 3.90 -13.06 -1.11
C THR A 32 5.05 -13.96 -0.67
N TYR A 33 5.94 -13.40 0.13
CA TYR A 33 7.09 -14.09 0.71
C TYR A 33 7.07 -13.95 2.22
N ASP A 34 7.51 -14.99 2.91
CA ASP A 34 7.77 -14.93 4.34
C ASP A 34 9.10 -14.21 4.57
N LEU A 35 9.14 -13.33 5.56
CA LEU A 35 10.40 -12.71 5.98
C LEU A 35 11.35 -13.79 6.53
N PRO A 36 12.66 -13.68 6.26
CA PRO A 36 13.62 -14.64 6.78
C PRO A 36 13.75 -14.53 8.29
N LEU A 37 14.03 -15.66 8.95
CA LEU A 37 14.18 -15.72 10.40
C LEU A 37 15.49 -15.07 10.88
N ARG A 38 16.51 -15.06 10.02
CA ARG A 38 17.83 -14.49 10.31
C ARG A 38 18.30 -13.64 9.14
N SER A 39 19.15 -12.67 9.45
CA SER A 39 19.75 -11.81 8.43
C SER A 39 20.56 -12.63 7.43
N ASP A 40 20.52 -12.19 6.18
CA ASP A 40 21.17 -12.76 5.00
C ASP A 40 20.65 -14.15 4.57
N GLU A 41 19.67 -14.71 5.28
CA GLU A 41 18.91 -15.86 4.76
C GLU A 41 17.98 -15.43 3.61
N PRO A 42 17.80 -16.26 2.58
CA PRO A 42 16.89 -15.95 1.50
C PRO A 42 15.43 -16.02 2.00
N PRO A 43 14.58 -15.05 1.66
CA PRO A 43 13.16 -15.14 1.93
C PRO A 43 12.54 -16.33 1.19
N ARG A 44 11.47 -16.88 1.77
CA ARG A 44 10.79 -18.06 1.24
C ARG A 44 9.46 -17.68 0.63
N PHE A 45 9.10 -18.34 -0.46
CA PHE A 45 7.77 -18.16 -1.04
C PHE A 45 6.70 -18.59 -0.03
N SER A 46 5.76 -17.71 0.28
CA SER A 46 4.78 -17.97 1.33
C SER A 46 3.77 -19.02 0.90
N SER A 47 3.35 -19.87 1.83
CA SER A 47 2.28 -20.84 1.59
C SER A 47 0.91 -20.17 1.44
N ASN A 48 0.72 -18.99 2.03
CA ASN A 48 -0.49 -18.18 1.95
C ASN A 48 -0.19 -16.95 1.10
N GLN A 49 -0.76 -16.91 -0.11
CA GLN A 49 -0.59 -15.77 -1.00
C GLN A 49 -1.68 -14.73 -0.71
N CYS A 50 -1.28 -13.48 -0.56
CA CYS A 50 -2.20 -12.36 -0.46
C CYS A 50 -2.93 -12.15 -1.80
N ASP A 51 -4.20 -11.78 -1.73
CA ASP A 51 -4.97 -11.39 -2.89
C ASP A 51 -4.59 -10.00 -3.42
N LEU A 52 -4.94 -9.72 -4.67
CA LEU A 52 -4.88 -8.37 -5.22
C LEU A 52 -6.03 -7.53 -4.63
N TYR A 53 -5.74 -6.27 -4.30
CA TYR A 53 -6.74 -5.34 -3.79
C TYR A 53 -7.48 -4.68 -4.96
N ASN A 54 -8.81 -4.84 -5.01
CA ASN A 54 -9.66 -4.22 -6.02
C ASN A 54 -10.21 -2.85 -5.58
N SER A 55 -10.00 -2.49 -4.32
CA SER A 55 -10.42 -1.24 -3.71
C SER A 55 -9.44 -0.86 -2.62
N ASP A 56 -9.44 0.41 -2.25
CA ASP A 56 -8.65 0.90 -1.12
C ASP A 56 -9.20 0.29 0.19
N ALA A 57 -8.29 -0.02 1.12
CA ALA A 57 -8.58 -0.52 2.45
C ALA A 57 -7.99 0.44 3.49
N TYR A 58 -8.66 0.57 4.63
CA TYR A 58 -8.34 1.57 5.65
C TYR A 58 -8.23 0.92 7.03
N SER A 59 -7.56 1.57 7.98
CA SER A 59 -7.43 1.09 9.36
C SER A 59 -8.74 1.16 10.15
N GLY A 60 -9.69 1.96 9.68
CA GLY A 60 -11.06 2.08 10.18
C GLY A 60 -12.01 2.52 9.08
N GLU A 61 -12.82 3.53 9.35
CA GLU A 61 -13.78 4.08 8.37
C GLU A 61 -13.07 4.86 7.24
N ALA A 62 -13.47 4.61 6.00
CA ALA A 62 -12.92 5.28 4.82
C ALA A 62 -13.08 6.81 4.91
N GLY A 63 -12.02 7.55 4.63
CA GLY A 63 -12.00 9.02 4.74
C GLY A 63 -11.85 9.56 6.15
N GLN A 64 -12.03 8.74 7.19
CA GLN A 64 -11.83 9.11 8.61
C GLN A 64 -10.65 8.39 9.27
N SER A 65 -9.99 7.48 8.56
CA SER A 65 -8.84 6.71 9.05
C SER A 65 -7.76 6.58 7.97
N ALA A 66 -6.57 6.15 8.38
CA ALA A 66 -5.43 6.01 7.48
C ALA A 66 -5.67 4.90 6.44
N PRO A 67 -5.26 5.12 5.17
CA PRO A 67 -5.23 4.03 4.19
C PRO A 67 -4.18 2.99 4.60
N LEU A 68 -4.50 1.72 4.38
CA LEU A 68 -3.59 0.58 4.54
C LEU A 68 -3.13 0.09 3.17
N PHE A 69 -4.08 -0.20 2.28
CA PHE A 69 -3.78 -0.68 0.93
C PHE A 69 -4.57 0.15 -0.08
N GLU A 70 -3.97 0.43 -1.23
CA GLU A 70 -4.71 0.96 -2.37
C GLU A 70 -5.02 -0.14 -3.38
N ASN A 71 -5.99 0.15 -4.24
CA ASN A 71 -6.25 -0.62 -5.45
C ASN A 71 -4.95 -0.96 -6.21
N ASP A 72 -4.74 -2.25 -6.50
CA ASP A 72 -3.58 -2.79 -7.21
C ASP A 72 -3.63 -2.59 -8.73
N PHE A 73 -4.67 -1.92 -9.26
CA PHE A 73 -4.86 -1.68 -10.68
C PHE A 73 -4.89 -0.19 -11.06
N PRO A 74 -3.91 0.65 -10.65
CA PRO A 74 -3.70 1.92 -11.33
C PRO A 74 -3.21 1.67 -12.77
N PRO A 75 -3.60 2.51 -13.75
CA PRO A 75 -3.12 2.41 -15.13
C PRO A 75 -1.59 2.46 -15.26
N TYR A 76 -0.93 3.26 -14.44
CA TYR A 76 0.51 3.46 -14.46
C TYR A 76 1.01 4.03 -13.14
N LYS A 77 2.18 3.58 -12.68
CA LYS A 77 2.95 4.14 -11.57
C LYS A 77 4.34 4.52 -12.09
N PRO A 78 4.71 5.82 -12.09
CA PRO A 78 6.02 6.26 -12.62
C PRO A 78 7.22 5.67 -11.86
N ASN A 79 7.07 5.40 -10.56
CA ASN A 79 8.11 4.87 -9.68
C ASN A 79 7.58 3.62 -8.93
N CYS A 80 8.42 3.02 -8.07
CA CYS A 80 8.02 1.98 -7.14
C CYS A 80 7.67 2.60 -5.78
N ASP A 81 6.50 2.24 -5.26
CA ASP A 81 6.08 2.57 -3.90
C ASP A 81 6.66 1.55 -2.90
N ILE A 82 7.37 2.02 -1.87
CA ILE A 82 7.80 1.20 -0.73
C ILE A 82 6.89 1.48 0.46
N ILE A 83 6.05 0.52 0.83
CA ILE A 83 5.06 0.66 1.91
C ILE A 83 5.41 -0.29 3.04
N LEU A 84 5.26 0.16 4.30
CA LEU A 84 5.39 -0.71 5.45
C LEU A 84 4.19 -0.57 6.40
N HIS A 85 3.67 -1.73 6.83
CA HIS A 85 2.77 -1.83 7.98
C HIS A 85 3.55 -2.44 9.13
N ALA A 86 4.07 -1.60 10.01
CA ALA A 86 5.02 -2.01 11.03
C ALA A 86 4.75 -1.37 12.38
N SER A 87 5.30 -2.00 13.42
CA SER A 87 5.42 -1.44 14.75
C SER A 87 6.89 -1.23 15.09
N ALA A 88 7.18 -0.24 15.92
CA ALA A 88 8.46 -0.19 16.62
C ALA A 88 8.50 -1.27 17.70
N HIS A 89 9.63 -1.97 17.83
CA HIS A 89 9.84 -3.03 18.81
C HIS A 89 11.12 -2.80 19.62
N SER A 90 11.05 -3.01 20.93
CA SER A 90 12.19 -2.97 21.85
C SER A 90 12.09 -4.10 22.88
N GLU A 91 13.24 -4.68 23.23
CA GLU A 91 13.32 -5.76 24.23
C GLU A 91 12.95 -5.29 25.65
N GLN A 92 13.24 -4.02 25.95
CA GLN A 92 12.94 -3.41 27.25
C GLN A 92 12.02 -2.20 27.05
N PRO A 93 11.20 -1.83 28.04
CA PRO A 93 10.34 -0.65 27.92
C PRO A 93 11.16 0.62 27.69
N VAL A 94 10.94 1.29 26.55
CA VAL A 94 11.56 2.57 26.18
C VAL A 94 10.49 3.64 26.00
N THR A 95 10.84 4.90 26.21
CA THR A 95 9.91 6.03 25.98
C THR A 95 9.99 6.59 24.56
N GLU A 96 11.11 6.36 23.88
CA GLU A 96 11.33 6.70 22.48
C GLU A 96 12.42 5.82 21.86
N MET A 97 12.37 5.64 20.54
CA MET A 97 13.43 5.00 19.76
C MET A 97 13.40 5.43 18.30
N ILE A 98 14.52 5.29 17.58
CA ILE A 98 14.58 5.48 16.13
C ILE A 98 14.37 4.13 15.46
N VAL A 99 13.52 4.10 14.44
CA VAL A 99 13.24 2.95 13.60
C VAL A 99 13.30 3.35 12.14
N GLY A 100 13.42 2.37 11.25
CA GLY A 100 13.45 2.67 9.83
C GLY A 100 13.70 1.47 8.95
N PHE A 101 13.89 1.75 7.68
CA PHE A 101 14.22 0.75 6.68
C PHE A 101 15.20 1.30 5.64
N ARG A 102 15.84 0.38 4.92
CA ARG A 102 16.57 0.65 3.68
C ARG A 102 16.16 -0.38 2.62
N VAL A 103 15.90 0.06 1.40
CA VAL A 103 15.67 -0.78 0.22
C VAL A 103 16.55 -0.27 -0.91
N GLY A 104 17.59 -1.02 -1.26
CA GLY A 104 18.61 -0.54 -2.21
C GLY A 104 19.28 0.73 -1.69
N SER A 105 19.16 1.83 -2.44
CA SER A 105 19.68 3.16 -2.06
C SER A 105 18.69 4.02 -1.27
N LEU A 106 17.40 3.66 -1.25
CA LEU A 106 16.38 4.40 -0.53
C LEU A 106 16.42 4.03 0.97
N GLU A 107 16.38 5.03 1.84
CA GLU A 107 16.25 4.83 3.28
C GLU A 107 15.34 5.86 3.92
N LYS A 108 14.67 5.44 4.99
CA LYS A 108 13.83 6.30 5.81
C LYS A 108 13.94 5.91 7.26
N PHE A 109 14.15 6.90 8.12
CA PHE A 109 14.19 6.77 9.57
C PHE A 109 13.27 7.81 10.21
N LEU A 110 12.55 7.39 11.25
CA LEU A 110 11.70 8.26 12.05
C LEU A 110 11.88 7.95 13.53
N LYS A 111 11.57 8.92 14.39
CA LYS A 111 11.52 8.69 15.84
C LYS A 111 10.11 8.26 16.21
N VAL A 112 9.99 7.14 16.92
CA VAL A 112 8.76 6.69 17.57
C VAL A 112 8.82 7.06 19.04
N ILE A 113 7.74 7.65 19.54
CA ILE A 113 7.62 8.17 20.89
C ILE A 113 6.37 7.55 21.51
N GLY A 114 6.48 7.12 22.76
CA GLY A 114 5.35 6.54 23.45
C GLY A 114 4.22 7.54 23.70
N PRO A 115 3.00 7.05 24.01
CA PRO A 115 1.83 7.91 24.16
C PRO A 115 2.08 9.05 25.14
N ARG A 116 1.76 10.27 24.72
CA ARG A 116 1.94 11.49 25.51
C ARG A 116 0.84 12.50 25.20
N HIS A 117 0.60 13.37 26.16
CA HIS A 117 -0.40 14.43 26.08
C HIS A 117 0.25 15.76 26.46
N TYR A 118 -0.34 16.87 26.01
CA TYR A 118 0.04 18.18 26.52
C TYR A 118 -0.26 18.30 28.02
N ARG A 119 0.64 18.96 28.75
CA ARG A 119 0.50 19.26 30.18
C ARG A 119 0.72 20.74 30.42
N LYS A 120 0.08 21.25 31.48
CA LYS A 120 0.27 22.63 31.94
C LYS A 120 1.75 22.89 32.26
N SER A 121 2.22 24.07 31.88
CA SER A 121 3.58 24.55 32.14
C SER A 121 3.53 25.93 32.82
N VAL A 122 4.68 26.46 33.26
CA VAL A 122 4.77 27.83 33.83
C VAL A 122 4.32 28.87 32.80
N VAL A 123 4.55 28.59 31.51
CA VAL A 123 4.10 29.42 30.39
C VAL A 123 3.34 28.52 29.41
N GLY A 124 2.01 28.57 29.42
CA GLY A 124 1.14 27.80 28.52
C GLY A 124 1.18 26.29 28.74
N VAL A 125 1.34 25.51 27.66
CA VAL A 125 1.41 24.04 27.69
C VAL A 125 2.68 23.52 27.02
N LYS A 126 3.10 22.32 27.43
CA LYS A 126 4.24 21.60 26.84
C LYS A 126 3.92 20.11 26.69
N PRO A 127 4.65 19.38 25.84
CA PRO A 127 4.59 17.92 25.82
C PRO A 127 4.85 17.32 27.21
N GLY A 128 3.99 16.41 27.64
CA GLY A 128 4.20 15.59 28.83
C GLY A 128 5.28 14.52 28.61
N LYS A 129 5.68 13.84 29.69
CA LYS A 129 6.59 12.69 29.59
C LYS A 129 5.92 11.55 28.81
N PRO A 130 6.59 10.95 27.80
CA PRO A 130 6.06 9.79 27.10
C PRO A 130 5.90 8.58 28.03
N LEU A 131 4.84 7.80 27.81
CA LEU A 131 4.68 6.50 28.43
C LEU A 131 5.66 5.49 27.81
N PRO A 132 6.21 4.53 28.58
CA PRO A 132 7.09 3.51 28.04
C PRO A 132 6.31 2.50 27.19
N PHE A 133 6.98 1.94 26.17
CA PHE A 133 6.47 0.87 25.31
C PHE A 133 7.56 -0.14 24.99
N THR A 134 7.15 -1.39 24.74
CA THR A 134 7.98 -2.43 24.09
C THR A 134 7.54 -2.66 22.65
N ARG A 135 6.29 -2.34 22.32
CA ARG A 135 5.74 -2.34 20.96
C ARG A 135 4.85 -1.11 20.74
N GLN A 136 5.05 -0.39 19.65
CA GLN A 136 4.25 0.79 19.29
C GLN A 136 3.94 0.78 17.78
N PRO A 137 2.68 0.58 17.36
CA PRO A 137 2.28 0.66 15.96
C PRO A 137 2.60 2.02 15.34
N ILE A 138 3.03 1.99 14.07
CA ILE A 138 3.32 3.18 13.26
C ILE A 138 2.18 3.34 12.25
N SER A 139 1.41 4.42 12.38
CA SER A 139 0.32 4.73 11.45
C SER A 139 0.16 6.24 11.26
N TYR A 140 -0.39 6.63 10.10
CA TYR A 140 -0.87 8.00 9.89
C TYR A 140 -2.00 8.38 10.86
N ASP A 141 -2.75 7.41 11.40
CA ASP A 141 -3.76 7.64 12.46
C ASP A 141 -3.14 8.27 13.73
N THR A 142 -1.86 8.00 13.97
CA THR A 142 -1.13 8.46 15.17
C THR A 142 0.01 9.44 14.87
N ALA A 143 0.22 9.75 13.59
CA ALA A 143 1.19 10.75 13.15
C ALA A 143 0.62 12.17 13.28
N TYR A 144 1.48 13.18 13.15
CA TYR A 144 1.03 14.58 13.18
C TYR A 144 -0.06 14.85 12.14
N GLY A 145 -1.12 15.54 12.52
CA GLY A 145 -2.23 15.88 11.64
C GLY A 145 -3.55 15.97 12.40
N GLY A 146 -4.64 15.80 11.65
CA GLY A 146 -5.99 15.79 12.19
C GLY A 146 -6.89 16.86 11.57
N SER A 147 -8.16 16.80 11.96
CA SER A 147 -9.21 17.75 11.60
C SER A 147 -9.92 18.20 12.87
N GLU A 148 -10.08 19.51 13.04
CA GLU A 148 -10.71 20.09 14.24
C GLU A 148 -11.91 20.94 13.84
N ILE A 149 -12.97 20.87 14.64
CA ILE A 149 -14.16 21.71 14.47
C ILE A 149 -13.80 23.15 14.81
N ASP A 150 -14.12 24.09 13.94
CA ASP A 150 -13.76 25.50 14.12
C ASP A 150 -14.53 26.12 15.29
N ASN A 151 -15.85 25.91 15.32
CA ASN A 151 -16.73 26.42 16.38
C ASN A 151 -17.53 25.27 17.02
N PRO A 152 -16.94 24.53 17.98
CA PRO A 152 -17.61 23.39 18.62
C PRO A 152 -18.80 23.79 19.51
N LYS A 153 -19.03 25.10 19.72
CA LYS A 153 -20.12 25.65 20.52
C LYS A 153 -21.24 26.27 19.67
N ALA A 154 -21.13 26.21 18.34
CA ALA A 154 -22.17 26.69 17.45
C ALA A 154 -23.44 25.83 17.63
N ALA A 155 -24.59 26.49 17.74
CA ALA A 155 -25.87 25.82 17.98
C ALA A 155 -26.50 25.27 16.69
N ASP A 156 -25.96 25.61 15.52
CA ASP A 156 -26.37 25.08 14.23
C ASP A 156 -25.62 23.77 13.91
N GLU A 157 -26.34 22.79 13.36
CA GLU A 157 -25.80 21.44 13.06
C GLU A 157 -24.72 21.44 11.96
N LYS A 158 -24.34 22.60 11.42
CA LYS A 158 -23.33 22.76 10.36
C LYS A 158 -21.97 23.11 10.94
N HIS A 159 -21.26 22.09 11.40
CA HIS A 159 -19.86 22.22 11.81
C HIS A 159 -18.96 22.43 10.59
N THR A 160 -18.13 23.47 10.61
CA THR A 160 -16.97 23.58 9.72
C THR A 160 -15.73 22.96 10.37
N TYR A 161 -14.86 22.40 9.55
CA TYR A 161 -13.64 21.73 9.99
C TYR A 161 -12.42 22.41 9.36
N THR A 162 -11.42 22.70 10.18
CA THR A 162 -10.06 22.96 9.69
C THR A 162 -9.27 21.65 9.71
N SER A 163 -8.90 21.17 8.52
CA SER A 163 -8.14 19.93 8.34
C SER A 163 -6.68 20.19 7.98
N PHE A 164 -5.77 19.43 8.58
CA PHE A 164 -4.38 19.39 8.15
C PHE A 164 -4.24 18.50 6.91
N MET A 165 -4.37 19.09 5.72
CA MET A 165 -4.53 18.33 4.47
C MET A 165 -3.41 17.32 4.15
N ARG A 166 -2.22 17.43 4.75
CA ARG A 166 -1.15 16.41 4.63
C ARG A 166 -1.46 15.11 5.36
N ASN A 167 -2.27 15.16 6.41
CA ASN A 167 -2.75 14.01 7.18
C ASN A 167 -4.02 14.40 7.96
N PRO A 168 -5.20 14.42 7.32
CA PRO A 168 -6.46 14.85 7.95
C PRO A 168 -6.96 13.97 9.09
N VAL A 169 -6.45 12.75 9.20
CA VAL A 169 -6.90 11.72 10.16
C VAL A 169 -5.95 11.54 11.35
N GLY A 170 -4.80 12.24 11.33
CA GLY A 170 -3.80 12.16 12.39
C GLY A 170 -4.21 12.86 13.68
N ILE A 171 -3.22 13.02 14.56
CA ILE A 171 -3.39 13.67 15.87
C ILE A 171 -2.41 14.84 16.04
N GLY A 172 -2.72 15.78 16.92
CA GLY A 172 -1.79 16.86 17.29
C GLY A 172 -1.94 18.17 16.52
N PHE A 173 -2.86 18.28 15.55
CA PHE A 173 -3.20 19.52 14.88
C PHE A 173 -4.41 20.22 15.54
N TYR A 174 -4.14 21.31 16.26
CA TYR A 174 -5.15 22.05 17.03
C TYR A 174 -5.11 23.56 16.68
N PRO A 175 -5.50 23.96 15.46
CA PRO A 175 -5.25 25.32 14.91
C PRO A 175 -6.01 26.44 15.63
N ASN A 176 -7.12 26.14 16.31
CA ASN A 176 -8.06 27.10 16.87
C ASN A 176 -8.30 26.87 18.37
N ARG A 177 -7.26 26.46 19.11
CA ARG A 177 -7.36 26.15 20.55
C ARG A 177 -6.35 26.97 21.35
N GLY A 178 -6.80 27.57 22.44
CA GLY A 178 -5.91 28.21 23.41
C GLY A 178 -5.11 27.19 24.22
N ALA A 179 -4.04 27.64 24.88
CA ALA A 179 -3.15 26.74 25.62
C ALA A 179 -3.90 25.89 26.67
N ASP A 180 -4.86 26.46 27.40
CA ASP A 180 -5.63 25.73 28.41
C ASP A 180 -6.52 24.63 27.82
N GLU A 181 -7.01 24.79 26.59
CA GLU A 181 -7.83 23.79 25.88
C GLU A 181 -6.98 22.64 25.31
N LEU A 182 -5.66 22.79 25.28
CA LEU A 182 -4.74 21.76 24.85
C LEU A 182 -4.39 20.78 25.97
N VAL A 183 -4.62 21.12 27.24
CA VAL A 183 -4.31 20.22 28.36
C VAL A 183 -5.00 18.87 28.13
N ASP A 184 -4.22 17.80 28.28
CA ASP A 184 -4.66 16.41 28.07
C ASP A 184 -5.05 16.05 26.63
N ARG A 185 -4.82 16.92 25.64
CA ARG A 185 -4.90 16.56 24.23
C ARG A 185 -3.71 15.69 23.82
N PRO A 186 -3.92 14.65 23.00
CA PRO A 186 -2.87 13.74 22.60
C PRO A 186 -1.88 14.41 21.64
N LEU A 187 -0.65 13.91 21.67
CA LEU A 187 0.44 14.28 20.77
C LEU A 187 0.76 13.11 19.82
N PRO A 188 1.34 13.41 18.65
CA PRO A 188 1.79 12.39 17.71
C PRO A 188 2.77 11.41 18.35
N LEU A 189 2.69 10.17 17.88
CA LEU A 189 3.56 9.07 18.30
C LEU A 189 4.79 8.93 17.40
N THR A 190 4.88 9.74 16.34
CA THR A 190 5.98 9.76 15.40
C THR A 190 6.39 11.19 15.05
N GLU A 191 7.69 11.41 14.92
CA GLU A 191 8.27 12.68 14.48
C GLU A 191 9.55 12.47 13.68
N ALA A 192 9.95 13.50 12.93
CA ALA A 192 11.17 13.45 12.15
C ALA A 192 12.37 13.45 13.10
N VAL A 193 13.39 12.64 12.82
CA VAL A 193 14.57 12.47 13.69
C VAL A 193 15.23 13.83 14.01
N GLU A 194 15.33 14.71 13.01
CA GLU A 194 16.03 15.99 13.12
C GLU A 194 15.13 17.18 13.52
N LYS A 195 13.81 17.00 13.53
CA LYS A 195 12.84 18.08 13.76
C LYS A 195 11.78 17.67 14.79
N PRO A 196 12.16 17.63 16.09
CA PRO A 196 11.26 17.21 17.16
C PRO A 196 10.13 18.22 17.40
N ILE A 197 9.00 17.74 17.90
CA ILE A 197 7.89 18.59 18.34
C ILE A 197 8.20 19.11 19.75
N VAL A 198 8.60 20.38 19.84
CA VAL A 198 9.03 21.02 21.11
C VAL A 198 7.90 21.72 21.86
N GLY A 199 6.76 22.00 21.22
CA GLY A 199 5.61 22.64 21.85
C GLY A 199 4.47 22.96 20.89
N TYR A 200 3.40 23.54 21.39
CA TYR A 200 2.21 23.87 20.58
C TYR A 200 2.48 24.94 19.50
N GLN A 201 3.58 25.69 19.65
CA GLN A 201 4.05 26.68 18.69
C GLN A 201 4.94 26.08 17.59
N SER A 202 5.25 24.78 17.63
CA SER A 202 6.01 24.12 16.58
C SER A 202 5.30 24.31 15.23
N THR A 203 6.04 24.85 14.25
CA THR A 203 5.51 25.16 12.92
C THR A 203 5.17 23.87 12.17
N LYS A 204 3.87 23.51 12.17
CA LYS A 204 3.23 22.47 11.33
C LYS A 204 4.17 21.31 10.94
N PRO A 205 4.54 20.41 11.87
CA PRO A 205 5.38 19.25 11.60
C PRO A 205 4.93 18.45 10.37
N ILE A 206 5.90 17.86 9.66
CA ILE A 206 5.61 16.93 8.57
C ILE A 206 5.19 15.59 9.19
N PRO A 207 4.01 15.04 8.87
CA PRO A 207 3.57 13.75 9.40
C PRO A 207 4.57 12.65 9.05
N GLN A 208 5.01 11.88 10.04
CA GLN A 208 5.93 10.76 9.85
C GLN A 208 5.18 9.43 9.99
N SER A 209 5.22 8.60 8.96
CA SER A 209 4.68 7.25 8.95
C SER A 209 5.41 6.44 7.89
N LEU A 210 5.07 5.16 7.75
CA LEU A 210 5.62 4.24 6.74
C LEU A 210 4.55 3.69 5.78
N GLY A 211 3.27 3.98 6.04
CA GLY A 211 2.15 3.53 5.22
C GLY A 211 1.89 4.40 3.99
N PRO A 212 0.80 4.14 3.25
CA PRO A 212 0.39 4.98 2.13
C PRO A 212 -0.24 6.31 2.58
N VAL A 213 -0.22 7.29 1.70
CA VAL A 213 -0.89 8.60 1.81
C VAL A 213 -2.14 8.57 0.95
N ALA A 214 -3.31 8.98 1.41
CA ALA A 214 -4.53 8.86 0.61
C ALA A 214 -4.57 9.86 -0.58
N ARG A 215 -5.34 9.52 -1.62
CA ARG A 215 -5.49 10.35 -2.84
C ARG A 215 -6.01 11.77 -2.59
N ASN A 216 -6.89 11.94 -1.61
CA ASN A 216 -7.49 13.22 -1.25
C ASN A 216 -6.61 14.04 -0.28
N TRP A 217 -5.44 13.53 0.11
CA TRP A 217 -4.50 14.24 0.97
C TRP A 217 -3.47 15.01 0.14
N TYR A 218 -3.01 16.14 0.67
CA TYR A 218 -1.87 16.87 0.10
C TYR A 218 -0.58 16.05 0.28
N PRO A 219 0.32 15.98 -0.73
CA PRO A 219 0.26 16.69 -2.01
C PRO A 219 -0.51 15.93 -3.10
N ARG A 220 -0.87 14.66 -2.91
CA ARG A 220 -1.50 13.84 -3.95
C ARG A 220 -2.77 14.46 -4.53
N SER A 221 -3.58 15.12 -3.72
CA SER A 221 -4.80 15.78 -4.16
C SER A 221 -4.57 16.84 -5.25
N THR A 222 -3.39 17.47 -5.30
CA THR A 222 -3.07 18.48 -6.31
C THR A 222 -2.62 17.87 -7.64
N LEU A 223 -2.33 16.56 -7.67
CA LEU A 223 -1.91 15.82 -8.87
C LEU A 223 -3.10 15.30 -9.68
N GLY A 224 -4.31 15.34 -9.11
CA GLY A 224 -5.53 14.88 -9.77
C GLY A 224 -5.98 15.77 -10.94
N GLY A 225 -5.36 16.93 -11.13
CA GLY A 225 -5.75 17.92 -12.15
C GLY A 225 -6.97 18.75 -11.77
N THR A 226 -7.35 19.66 -12.66
CA THR A 226 -8.39 20.67 -12.45
C THR A 226 -9.73 20.23 -13.08
N TYR A 227 -10.76 20.05 -12.25
CA TYR A 227 -12.12 19.68 -12.67
C TYR A 227 -13.08 20.87 -12.57
N ASP A 228 -12.90 21.87 -13.42
CA ASP A 228 -13.73 23.08 -13.48
C ASP A 228 -14.86 22.98 -14.54
N GLN A 229 -15.55 24.10 -14.78
CA GLN A 229 -16.62 24.16 -15.79
C GLN A 229 -16.09 23.86 -17.20
N ASN A 230 -14.88 24.28 -17.53
CA ASN A 230 -14.28 23.98 -18.83
C ASN A 230 -14.00 22.48 -18.98
N TRP A 231 -13.54 21.80 -17.92
CA TRP A 231 -13.44 20.35 -17.92
C TRP A 231 -14.80 19.70 -18.19
N SER A 232 -15.86 20.15 -17.48
CA SER A 232 -17.21 19.62 -17.65
C SER A 232 -17.75 19.79 -19.08
N ASP A 233 -17.54 20.95 -19.68
CA ASP A 233 -18.13 21.29 -20.98
C ASP A 233 -17.34 20.72 -22.17
N ASN A 234 -16.00 20.60 -22.04
CA ASN A 234 -15.12 20.35 -23.19
C ASN A 234 -14.18 19.14 -23.05
N VAL A 235 -13.93 18.62 -21.84
CA VAL A 235 -12.93 17.57 -21.59
C VAL A 235 -13.58 16.27 -21.11
N ALA A 236 -14.66 16.35 -20.34
CA ALA A 236 -15.38 15.20 -19.84
C ALA A 236 -15.76 14.23 -20.99
N PRO A 237 -15.64 12.91 -20.79
CA PRO A 237 -15.33 12.19 -19.54
C PRO A 237 -13.83 11.87 -19.35
N PHE A 238 -12.92 12.53 -20.07
CA PHE A 238 -11.48 12.25 -19.96
C PHE A 238 -10.83 12.93 -18.76
N LEU A 239 -9.61 12.50 -18.41
CA LEU A 239 -8.82 13.13 -17.35
C LEU A 239 -8.45 14.58 -17.76
N PRO A 240 -8.35 15.53 -16.81
CA PRO A 240 -7.84 16.87 -17.07
C PRO A 240 -6.45 16.85 -17.72
N GLU A 241 -6.15 17.87 -18.51
CA GLU A 241 -4.85 18.00 -19.21
C GLU A 241 -3.67 18.08 -18.22
N ASP A 242 -3.89 18.74 -17.08
CA ASP A 242 -2.94 18.91 -15.98
C ASP A 242 -2.90 17.73 -15.00
N PHE A 243 -3.61 16.62 -15.28
CA PHE A 243 -3.49 15.39 -14.48
C PHE A 243 -2.05 14.86 -14.50
N ASP A 244 -1.45 14.64 -13.33
CA ASP A 244 -0.12 14.06 -13.20
C ASP A 244 -0.25 12.57 -12.83
N GLU A 245 0.38 11.68 -13.59
CA GLU A 245 0.32 10.23 -13.35
C GLU A 245 0.98 9.82 -12.01
N SER A 246 1.80 10.68 -11.41
CA SER A 246 2.28 10.54 -10.04
C SER A 246 1.14 10.55 -9.00
N TYR A 247 -0.07 10.98 -9.38
CA TYR A 247 -1.30 10.78 -8.59
C TYR A 247 -1.52 9.31 -8.19
N TYR A 248 -1.05 8.35 -9.00
CA TYR A 248 -1.17 6.92 -8.71
C TYR A 248 -0.13 6.39 -7.69
N GLN A 249 0.87 7.19 -7.31
CA GLN A 249 1.85 6.84 -6.27
C GLN A 249 1.24 7.01 -4.88
N CYS A 250 1.12 5.93 -4.13
CA CYS A 250 0.55 5.95 -2.78
C CYS A 250 1.60 6.11 -1.69
N ALA A 251 2.87 5.80 -1.95
CA ALA A 251 3.93 6.05 -1.00
C ALA A 251 4.21 7.56 -0.91
N PRO A 252 4.56 8.09 0.28
CA PRO A 252 5.11 9.44 0.35
C PRO A 252 6.41 9.54 -0.48
N GLU A 253 6.77 10.75 -0.91
CA GLU A 253 7.91 10.99 -1.83
C GLU A 253 9.23 10.38 -1.32
N ASP A 254 9.46 10.42 0.00
CA ASP A 254 10.63 9.83 0.68
C ASP A 254 10.57 8.29 0.80
N GLN A 255 9.58 7.65 0.19
CA GLN A 255 9.38 6.21 0.12
C GLN A 255 9.17 5.71 -1.32
N GLN A 256 9.54 6.52 -2.30
CA GLN A 256 9.48 6.16 -3.72
C GLN A 256 10.90 5.95 -4.28
N CYS A 257 11.08 4.92 -5.10
CA CYS A 257 12.35 4.66 -5.79
C CYS A 257 12.11 4.22 -7.24
N GLU A 258 13.17 4.06 -8.03
CA GLU A 258 13.04 3.42 -9.35
C GLU A 258 12.38 2.03 -9.23
N HIS A 259 11.73 1.58 -10.32
CA HIS A 259 11.12 0.25 -10.37
C HIS A 259 12.13 -0.83 -9.98
N LEU A 260 11.75 -1.63 -8.98
CA LEU A 260 12.60 -2.72 -8.48
C LEU A 260 12.73 -3.80 -9.56
N ARG A 261 13.84 -4.54 -9.51
CA ARG A 261 14.17 -5.65 -10.42
C ARG A 261 14.36 -6.97 -9.68
N GLY A 262 14.37 -6.94 -8.35
CA GLY A 262 14.80 -8.05 -7.50
C GLY A 262 16.33 -8.08 -7.36
N GLY A 263 16.81 -8.59 -6.24
CA GLY A 263 18.22 -8.54 -5.86
C GLY A 263 18.61 -7.31 -5.03
N GLU A 264 17.70 -6.35 -4.82
CA GLU A 264 17.93 -5.24 -3.91
C GLU A 264 18.04 -5.73 -2.46
N ARG A 265 18.98 -5.16 -1.71
CA ARG A 265 19.14 -5.42 -0.28
C ARG A 265 18.10 -4.64 0.51
N VAL A 266 17.39 -5.31 1.40
CA VAL A 266 16.42 -4.74 2.34
C VAL A 266 16.99 -4.83 3.74
N SER A 267 16.90 -3.76 4.51
CA SER A 267 17.27 -3.73 5.94
C SER A 267 16.16 -3.08 6.74
N LEU A 268 15.75 -3.72 7.84
CA LEU A 268 14.72 -3.24 8.75
C LEU A 268 15.37 -2.99 10.12
N PHE A 269 15.11 -1.83 10.71
CA PHE A 269 15.75 -1.38 11.95
C PHE A 269 14.70 -1.10 13.02
N GLY A 270 14.69 -1.88 14.10
CA GLY A 270 13.74 -1.71 15.22
C GLY A 270 12.28 -1.98 14.85
N LEU A 271 12.03 -2.65 13.72
CA LEU A 271 10.69 -3.00 13.22
C LEU A 271 10.31 -4.46 13.51
N LEU A 272 11.19 -5.22 14.16
CA LEU A 272 10.94 -6.60 14.58
C LEU A 272 11.43 -6.82 16.02
N PRO A 273 10.82 -7.76 16.78
CA PRO A 273 11.27 -8.10 18.13
C PRO A 273 12.74 -8.49 18.23
N GLN A 274 13.27 -9.21 17.21
CA GLN A 274 14.66 -9.63 17.14
C GLN A 274 15.64 -8.52 16.72
N GLY A 275 15.17 -7.27 16.58
CA GLY A 275 15.99 -6.12 16.21
C GLY A 275 16.15 -5.98 14.69
N GLN A 276 17.39 -5.96 14.22
CA GLN A 276 17.69 -5.71 12.80
C GLN A 276 17.53 -6.98 11.96
N LEU A 277 16.80 -6.86 10.85
CA LEU A 277 16.70 -7.91 9.83
C LEU A 277 17.18 -7.38 8.49
N THR A 278 18.08 -8.12 7.83
CA THR A 278 18.59 -7.78 6.50
C THR A 278 18.44 -8.96 5.56
N PHE A 279 17.97 -8.74 4.34
CA PHE A 279 17.81 -9.78 3.34
C PHE A 279 17.87 -9.21 1.92
N THR A 280 17.84 -10.08 0.92
CA THR A 280 17.84 -9.69 -0.49
C THR A 280 16.52 -10.07 -1.14
N LEU A 281 15.91 -9.14 -1.89
CA LEU A 281 14.66 -9.41 -2.60
C LEU A 281 14.85 -10.55 -3.62
N PRO A 282 13.90 -11.48 -3.75
CA PRO A 282 13.93 -12.52 -4.77
C PRO A 282 14.02 -11.92 -6.17
N LYS A 283 14.91 -12.47 -7.00
CA LYS A 283 14.96 -12.15 -8.43
C LYS A 283 14.05 -13.11 -9.19
N VAL A 284 12.94 -12.59 -9.69
CA VAL A 284 11.93 -13.38 -10.44
C VAL A 284 11.77 -12.83 -11.85
N GLU A 285 11.94 -13.71 -12.83
CA GLU A 285 11.57 -13.39 -14.21
C GLU A 285 10.08 -13.67 -14.42
N LEU A 286 9.28 -12.62 -14.56
CA LEU A 286 7.83 -12.72 -14.68
C LEU A 286 7.35 -12.12 -16.01
N PRO A 287 7.45 -12.84 -17.13
CA PRO A 287 6.95 -12.32 -18.40
C PRO A 287 5.42 -12.20 -18.36
N MET A 288 4.89 -11.13 -18.94
CA MET A 288 3.46 -10.96 -19.19
C MET A 288 3.22 -10.77 -20.68
N GLN A 289 2.12 -11.35 -21.19
CA GLN A 289 1.76 -11.26 -22.61
C GLN A 289 0.26 -11.06 -22.79
N ALA A 290 -0.11 -10.39 -23.88
CA ALA A 290 -1.48 -10.37 -24.37
C ALA A 290 -1.55 -11.04 -25.75
N ILE A 291 -2.54 -11.91 -25.92
CA ILE A 291 -2.90 -12.52 -27.20
C ILE A 291 -4.25 -11.96 -27.63
N LEU A 292 -4.28 -11.29 -28.77
CA LEU A 292 -5.50 -10.78 -29.38
C LEU A 292 -6.29 -11.92 -30.04
N LYS A 293 -7.58 -11.70 -30.31
CA LYS A 293 -8.43 -12.72 -30.95
C LYS A 293 -8.01 -13.08 -32.37
N ASN A 294 -7.33 -12.18 -33.08
CA ASN A 294 -6.74 -12.46 -34.38
C ASN A 294 -5.45 -13.30 -34.29
N GLY A 295 -4.97 -13.61 -33.07
CA GLY A 295 -3.77 -14.40 -32.83
C GLY A 295 -2.50 -13.58 -32.56
N ASP A 296 -2.53 -12.26 -32.75
CA ASP A 296 -1.38 -11.39 -32.51
C ASP A 296 -0.92 -11.45 -31.06
N ARG A 297 0.40 -11.51 -30.86
CA ARG A 297 1.01 -11.54 -29.53
C ARG A 297 1.72 -10.24 -29.23
N HIS A 298 1.49 -9.76 -28.03
CA HIS A 298 2.16 -8.59 -27.47
C HIS A 298 2.88 -9.00 -26.19
N ASN A 299 4.21 -8.93 -26.22
CA ASN A 299 5.00 -8.98 -25.00
C ASN A 299 4.81 -7.67 -24.26
N LEU A 300 4.55 -7.77 -22.96
CA LEU A 300 4.40 -6.62 -22.09
C LEU A 300 5.66 -6.44 -21.25
N ASP A 301 5.78 -5.26 -20.65
CA ASP A 301 6.93 -4.87 -19.82
C ASP A 301 6.50 -4.73 -18.35
N PRO A 302 6.42 -5.84 -17.60
CA PRO A 302 6.02 -5.81 -16.21
C PRO A 302 7.10 -5.21 -15.31
N ARG A 303 6.71 -4.24 -14.48
CA ARG A 303 7.59 -3.56 -13.52
C ARG A 303 7.14 -3.85 -12.10
N ILE A 304 8.10 -4.04 -11.18
CA ILE A 304 7.80 -4.06 -9.75
C ILE A 304 7.63 -2.61 -9.32
N ASP A 305 6.39 -2.22 -9.09
CA ASP A 305 6.04 -0.83 -8.78
C ASP A 305 5.40 -0.67 -7.40
N THR A 306 5.29 -1.76 -6.63
CA THR A 306 4.89 -1.72 -5.22
C THR A 306 5.57 -2.86 -4.46
N LEU A 307 6.30 -2.50 -3.40
CA LEU A 307 6.81 -3.41 -2.37
C LEU A 307 6.12 -3.06 -1.06
N THR A 308 5.41 -4.02 -0.47
CA THR A 308 4.79 -3.86 0.85
C THR A 308 5.45 -4.80 1.83
N ILE A 309 5.95 -4.29 2.96
CA ILE A 309 6.57 -5.11 4.01
C ILE A 309 5.69 -5.03 5.26
N GLU A 310 5.34 -6.19 5.81
CA GLU A 310 4.46 -6.32 6.97
C GLU A 310 5.19 -7.13 8.04
N PRO A 311 6.14 -6.53 8.79
CA PRO A 311 6.99 -7.27 9.72
C PRO A 311 6.21 -7.97 10.83
N ASP A 312 5.13 -7.35 11.32
CA ASP A 312 4.26 -7.94 12.33
C ASP A 312 3.50 -9.19 11.82
N GLU A 313 3.29 -9.29 10.51
CA GLU A 313 2.69 -10.45 9.83
C GLU A 313 3.74 -11.42 9.26
N ASN A 314 5.03 -11.16 9.55
CA ASN A 314 6.19 -11.90 9.07
C ASN A 314 6.22 -12.12 7.54
N ARG A 315 5.79 -11.12 6.76
CA ARG A 315 5.71 -11.24 5.29
C ARG A 315 6.08 -9.95 4.56
N PHE A 316 6.30 -10.08 3.26
CA PHE A 316 6.27 -8.96 2.32
C PHE A 316 5.65 -9.40 0.99
N THR A 317 5.12 -8.43 0.24
CA THR A 317 4.54 -8.64 -1.09
C THR A 317 5.21 -7.77 -2.14
N MET A 318 5.39 -8.33 -3.33
CA MET A 318 5.84 -7.61 -4.52
C MET A 318 4.74 -7.65 -5.57
N VAL A 319 4.41 -6.49 -6.13
CA VAL A 319 3.41 -6.38 -7.21
C VAL A 319 4.13 -6.02 -8.51
N TRP A 320 4.00 -6.89 -9.51
CA TRP A 320 4.36 -6.59 -10.89
C TRP A 320 3.14 -6.07 -11.62
N ARG A 321 3.31 -4.99 -12.36
CA ARG A 321 2.23 -4.41 -13.16
C ARG A 321 2.69 -4.14 -14.59
N ALA A 322 1.82 -4.47 -15.54
CA ALA A 322 1.97 -4.15 -16.94
C ALA A 322 0.64 -3.65 -17.49
N HIS A 323 0.67 -2.98 -18.64
CA HIS A 323 -0.54 -2.56 -19.32
C HIS A 323 -0.45 -2.76 -20.82
N ILE A 324 -1.61 -2.89 -21.47
CA ILE A 324 -1.74 -2.87 -22.92
C ILE A 324 -2.86 -1.89 -23.30
N THR A 325 -2.54 -1.01 -24.25
CA THR A 325 -3.52 -0.04 -24.75
C THR A 325 -4.48 -0.73 -25.72
N ILE A 326 -5.78 -0.59 -25.49
CA ILE A 326 -6.82 -1.10 -26.38
C ILE A 326 -6.84 -0.22 -27.64
N ARG A 327 -6.89 -0.83 -28.82
CA ARG A 327 -6.88 -0.12 -30.10
C ARG A 327 -8.29 0.20 -30.57
N GLN A 328 -9.16 -0.79 -30.65
CA GLN A 328 -10.52 -0.60 -31.14
C GLN A 328 -11.55 -0.91 -30.06
N SER A 329 -11.47 -2.10 -29.49
CA SER A 329 -12.46 -2.57 -28.52
C SER A 329 -11.87 -3.62 -27.61
N ILE A 330 -12.33 -3.66 -26.36
CA ILE A 330 -12.11 -4.77 -25.42
C ILE A 330 -12.33 -6.15 -26.06
N HIS A 331 -13.25 -6.26 -27.02
CA HIS A 331 -13.56 -7.52 -27.69
C HIS A 331 -12.44 -8.02 -28.59
N GLU A 332 -11.43 -7.21 -28.91
CA GLU A 332 -10.21 -7.64 -29.62
C GLU A 332 -9.31 -8.51 -28.73
N MET A 333 -9.47 -8.43 -27.41
CA MET A 333 -8.63 -9.12 -26.45
C MET A 333 -9.05 -10.57 -26.28
N GLY A 334 -8.12 -11.49 -26.54
CA GLY A 334 -8.32 -12.93 -26.42
C GLY A 334 -7.93 -13.43 -25.03
N THR A 335 -6.63 -13.52 -24.80
CA THR A 335 -6.04 -14.11 -23.59
C THR A 335 -4.92 -13.24 -23.04
N LEU A 336 -4.93 -12.99 -21.74
CA LEU A 336 -3.82 -12.41 -20.98
C LEU A 336 -3.03 -13.53 -20.33
N ILE A 337 -1.71 -13.43 -20.31
CA ILE A 337 -0.82 -14.46 -19.77
C ILE A 337 0.12 -13.82 -18.75
N VAL A 338 0.23 -14.47 -17.60
CA VAL A 338 1.21 -14.15 -16.56
C VAL A 338 2.12 -15.36 -16.35
N GLY A 339 3.42 -15.17 -16.49
CA GLY A 339 4.42 -16.22 -16.47
C GLY A 339 4.66 -16.88 -17.82
N LYS A 340 5.56 -17.89 -17.83
CA LYS A 340 5.91 -18.62 -19.06
C LYS A 340 4.87 -19.72 -19.34
N PRO A 341 4.16 -19.69 -20.48
CA PRO A 341 3.25 -20.76 -20.83
C PRO A 341 4.00 -22.08 -21.02
N THR A 342 3.37 -23.18 -20.60
CA THR A 342 3.90 -24.52 -20.87
C THR A 342 3.64 -24.93 -22.33
N PRO A 343 4.50 -25.74 -22.96
CA PRO A 343 4.25 -26.24 -24.33
C PRO A 343 2.90 -26.96 -24.48
N GLY A 344 2.45 -27.69 -23.45
CA GLY A 344 1.16 -28.37 -23.45
C GLY A 344 -0.04 -27.40 -23.49
N TRP A 345 0.04 -26.30 -22.75
CA TRP A 345 -0.97 -25.23 -22.81
C TRP A 345 -1.00 -24.58 -24.19
N GLU A 346 0.17 -24.28 -24.76
CA GLU A 346 0.28 -23.69 -26.10
C GLU A 346 -0.33 -24.61 -27.16
N HIS A 347 -0.03 -25.91 -27.09
CA HIS A 347 -0.63 -26.90 -28.00
C HIS A 347 -2.15 -26.96 -27.82
N ALA A 348 -2.65 -27.08 -26.59
CA ALA A 348 -4.08 -27.13 -26.29
C ALA A 348 -4.83 -25.91 -26.83
N ARG A 349 -4.24 -24.70 -26.73
CA ARG A 349 -4.79 -23.48 -27.31
C ARG A 349 -4.86 -23.53 -28.84
N VAL A 350 -3.81 -24.02 -29.50
CA VAL A 350 -3.77 -24.15 -30.96
C VAL A 350 -4.84 -25.11 -31.48
N VAL A 351 -5.11 -26.19 -30.75
CA VAL A 351 -6.12 -27.19 -31.13
C VAL A 351 -7.50 -26.97 -30.50
N ASP A 352 -7.74 -25.81 -29.90
CA ASP A 352 -8.97 -25.40 -29.20
C ASP A 352 -9.50 -26.44 -28.20
N LYS A 353 -8.59 -26.99 -27.37
CA LYS A 353 -8.90 -27.96 -26.32
C LYS A 353 -8.75 -27.35 -24.93
N PRO A 354 -9.57 -27.77 -23.95
CA PRO A 354 -9.40 -27.36 -22.57
C PRO A 354 -8.04 -27.85 -22.03
N TYR A 355 -7.29 -26.97 -21.37
CA TYR A 355 -6.04 -27.32 -20.69
C TYR A 355 -6.24 -27.33 -19.17
N VAL A 356 -5.82 -28.43 -18.54
CA VAL A 356 -5.73 -28.52 -17.07
C VAL A 356 -4.26 -28.65 -16.71
N SER A 357 -3.73 -27.68 -15.95
CA SER A 357 -2.33 -27.73 -15.51
C SER A 357 -2.09 -28.88 -14.54
N MET A 358 -0.86 -29.39 -14.50
CA MET A 358 -0.46 -30.43 -13.53
C MET A 358 -0.68 -30.01 -12.07
N ARG A 359 -0.46 -28.73 -11.75
CA ARG A 359 -0.74 -28.18 -10.42
C ARG A 359 -2.23 -28.26 -10.08
N ASN A 360 -3.11 -27.91 -11.02
CA ASN A 360 -4.55 -28.00 -10.83
C ASN A 360 -4.99 -29.46 -10.69
N LEU A 361 -4.42 -30.38 -11.49
CA LEU A 361 -4.65 -31.82 -11.33
C LEU A 361 -4.23 -32.33 -9.95
N GLN A 362 -3.09 -31.87 -9.42
CA GLN A 362 -2.62 -32.21 -8.07
C GLN A 362 -3.51 -31.65 -6.96
N LEU A 363 -4.00 -30.41 -7.10
CA LEU A 363 -4.96 -29.81 -6.16
C LEU A 363 -6.31 -30.55 -6.18
N ILE A 364 -6.80 -30.87 -7.37
CA ILE A 364 -8.02 -31.68 -7.55
C ILE A 364 -7.83 -33.05 -6.93
N LYS A 365 -6.69 -33.71 -7.19
CA LYS A 365 -6.33 -35.00 -6.59
C LYS A 365 -6.28 -34.91 -5.07
N LYS A 366 -5.60 -33.90 -4.50
CA LYS A 366 -5.53 -33.68 -3.04
C LYS A 366 -6.91 -33.43 -2.41
N ARG A 367 -7.81 -32.72 -3.11
CA ARG A 367 -9.20 -32.51 -2.68
C ARG A 367 -10.02 -33.81 -2.74
N LEU A 368 -9.85 -34.61 -3.80
CA LEU A 368 -10.48 -35.92 -3.94
C LEU A 368 -9.97 -36.91 -2.87
N ASP A 369 -8.66 -36.97 -2.65
CA ASP A 369 -8.04 -37.84 -1.63
C ASP A 369 -8.53 -37.46 -0.21
N ARG A 370 -8.70 -36.17 0.09
CA ARG A 370 -9.31 -35.70 1.35
C ARG A 370 -10.77 -36.10 1.51
N ARG A 371 -11.55 -36.12 0.42
CA ARG A 371 -12.94 -36.60 0.43
C ARG A 371 -13.03 -38.11 0.60
N VAL A 372 -12.12 -38.87 -0.02
CA VAL A 372 -12.08 -40.34 0.06
C VAL A 372 -11.58 -40.82 1.43
N THR A 373 -10.68 -40.08 2.09
CA THR A 373 -10.13 -40.43 3.42
C THR A 373 -10.99 -39.94 4.59
N GLY A 374 -12.19 -39.38 4.35
CA GLY A 374 -13.15 -39.01 5.41
C GLY A 374 -12.76 -37.80 6.26
N GLN A 375 -11.69 -37.06 5.93
CA GLN A 375 -11.32 -35.83 6.64
C GLN A 375 -12.14 -34.64 6.12
N SER A 376 -13.43 -34.63 6.45
CA SER A 376 -14.29 -33.45 6.25
C SER A 376 -14.15 -32.54 7.47
N GLN A 377 -13.43 -31.42 7.36
CA GLN A 377 -13.67 -30.31 8.28
C GLN A 377 -15.04 -29.74 7.94
N ILE A 378 -15.96 -29.86 8.90
CA ILE A 378 -17.23 -29.16 8.93
C ILE A 378 -16.88 -27.66 8.99
N LEU A 379 -17.09 -26.96 7.88
CA LEU A 379 -17.24 -25.51 7.89
C LEU A 379 -18.57 -25.24 8.59
N GLU A 380 -18.53 -24.95 9.89
CA GLU A 380 -19.66 -24.33 10.56
C GLU A 380 -19.89 -22.97 9.90
N SER A 381 -21.06 -22.84 9.30
CA SER A 381 -21.62 -21.57 8.87
C SER A 381 -21.96 -20.78 10.13
N PRO A 382 -21.60 -19.48 10.26
CA PRO A 382 -22.16 -18.68 11.32
C PRO A 382 -23.65 -18.52 11.03
N ARG A 383 -24.48 -19.13 11.89
CA ARG A 383 -25.90 -18.77 12.01
C ARG A 383 -25.95 -17.44 12.78
N THR A 384 -26.61 -16.47 12.14
CA THR A 384 -27.19 -15.22 12.67
C THR A 384 -26.26 -14.23 13.36
#